data_AF-A0AAW4BLD5-F1
#
_entry.id   AF-A0AAW4BLD5-F1
#
_cell.length_a   1.000
_cell.length_b   1.000
_cell.length_c   1.000
_cell.angle_alpha   90.00
_cell.angle_beta   90.00
_cell.angle_gamma   90.00
#
_symmetry.space_group_name_H-M   'P 1'
#
loop_
_entity.id
_entity.type
_entity.pdbx_description
1 polymer ?
#
loop_
_entity_poly.entity_id
_entity_poly.type
_entity_poly.pdbx_seq_one_letter_code
_entity_poly.pdbx_strand_id
1 'polypeptide(L)'
;SPLRSIPDVAQKIHGISDSLVADEPSFDVVWNEIKSILFGKKVIAYNFDFDCRMVAQSLSDFDYPLQNLSYFLLHDGTNCAMTWYADFWRHPDTVNGGYRWQSLTNACNQQGVDVSDLSTHRALADCEMTRRLIHAVNAKIEAR
;
A
#
# COMPACT_ATOMS: atom_id res chain seq x y z
N SER A 1 7.08 10.63 19.30
CA SER A 1 7.33 11.78 18.44
C SER A 1 8.08 11.35 17.18
N PRO A 2 7.78 11.94 16.01
CA PRO A 2 8.49 11.72 14.76
C PRO A 2 9.96 12.14 14.86
N LEU A 3 10.86 11.37 14.24
CA LEU A 3 12.31 11.61 14.33
C LEU A 3 12.83 12.58 13.27
N ARG A 4 12.02 12.91 12.26
CA ARG A 4 12.40 13.75 11.11
C ARG A 4 11.21 14.60 10.69
N SER A 5 11.48 15.80 10.18
CA SER A 5 10.44 16.67 9.60
C SER A 5 9.82 16.05 8.35
N ILE A 6 8.52 16.25 8.19
CA ILE A 6 7.77 15.82 7.01
C ILE A 6 8.15 16.73 5.82
N PRO A 7 8.62 16.18 4.68
CA PRO A 7 8.91 17.00 3.51
C PRO A 7 7.69 17.74 2.98
N ASP A 8 7.85 19.00 2.57
CA ASP A 8 6.76 19.83 2.01
C ASP A 8 5.95 19.14 0.91
N VAL A 9 6.63 18.36 0.06
CA VAL A 9 5.99 17.61 -1.03
C VAL A 9 5.06 16.54 -0.48
N ALA A 10 5.47 15.82 0.57
CA ALA A 10 4.64 14.80 1.22
C ALA A 10 3.46 15.44 1.93
N GLN A 11 3.67 16.56 2.63
CA GLN A 11 2.59 17.32 3.26
C GLN A 11 1.57 17.84 2.23
N LYS A 12 2.01 18.32 1.06
CA LYS A 12 1.11 18.76 -0.01
C LYS A 12 0.24 17.64 -0.57
N ILE A 13 0.79 16.41 -0.63
CA ILE A 13 0.06 15.25 -1.16
C ILE A 13 -0.91 14.70 -0.11
N HIS A 14 -0.49 14.56 1.14
CA HIS A 14 -1.23 13.82 2.17
C HIS A 14 -1.96 14.70 3.20
N GLY A 15 -1.62 16.00 3.26
CA GLY A 15 -2.19 16.95 4.22
C GLY A 15 -1.71 16.76 5.66
N ILE A 16 -0.69 15.92 5.90
CA ILE A 16 -0.13 15.67 7.24
C ILE A 16 1.08 16.59 7.45
N SER A 17 1.00 17.47 8.44
CA SER A 17 2.06 18.41 8.84
C SER A 17 2.79 17.92 10.09
N ASP A 18 3.99 18.45 10.34
CA ASP A 18 4.76 18.17 11.56
C ASP A 18 3.95 18.44 12.84
N SER A 19 3.14 19.51 12.84
CA SER A 19 2.29 19.86 13.97
C SER A 19 1.19 18.84 14.27
N LEU A 20 0.70 18.11 13.25
CA LEU A 20 -0.34 17.09 13.44
C LEU A 20 0.20 15.80 14.06
N VAL A 21 1.51 15.61 14.05
CA VAL A 21 2.16 14.40 14.55
C VAL A 21 3.12 14.67 15.70
N ALA A 22 3.23 15.91 16.19
CA ALA A 22 4.22 16.32 17.18
C ALA A 22 4.15 15.47 18.48
N ASP A 23 2.92 15.22 18.93
CA ASP A 23 2.63 14.49 20.17
C ASP A 23 2.33 13.00 19.92
N GLU A 24 2.42 12.53 18.68
CA GLU A 24 2.12 11.15 18.32
C GLU A 24 3.29 10.21 18.66
N PRO A 25 3.03 8.90 18.89
CA PRO A 25 4.08 7.92 19.20
C PRO A 25 5.16 7.83 18.10
N SER A 26 6.35 7.37 18.48
CA SER A 26 7.37 6.99 17.50
C SER A 26 6.95 5.74 16.72
N PHE A 27 7.53 5.56 15.54
CA PHE A 27 7.08 4.50 14.63
C PHE A 27 7.30 3.08 15.19
N ASP A 28 8.35 2.85 15.99
CA ASP A 28 8.61 1.55 16.63
C ASP A 28 7.49 1.13 17.59
N VAL A 29 6.90 2.09 18.32
CA VAL A 29 5.75 1.86 19.21
C VAL A 29 4.53 1.45 18.38
N VAL A 30 4.17 2.25 17.37
CA VAL A 30 3.04 1.96 16.48
C VAL A 30 3.24 0.64 15.72
N TRP A 31 4.48 0.36 15.31
CA TRP A 31 4.82 -0.86 14.57
C TRP A 31 4.55 -2.13 15.38
N ASN A 32 4.75 -2.10 16.70
CA ASN A 32 4.44 -3.25 17.55
C ASN A 32 2.94 -3.57 17.55
N GLU A 33 2.09 -2.55 17.53
CA GLU A 33 0.63 -2.72 17.42
C GLU A 33 0.25 -3.26 16.03
N ILE A 34 0.74 -2.63 14.96
CA ILE A 34 0.49 -3.05 13.57
C ILE A 34 0.89 -4.51 13.37
N LYS A 35 2.09 -4.89 13.79
CA LYS A 35 2.61 -6.24 13.70
C LYS A 35 1.71 -7.25 14.43
N SER A 36 1.17 -6.90 15.59
CA SER A 36 0.23 -7.77 16.33
C SER A 36 -1.06 -8.02 15.55
N ILE A 37 -1.58 -6.98 14.86
CA ILE A 37 -2.79 -7.07 14.05
C ILE A 37 -2.54 -7.93 12.81
N LEU A 38 -1.38 -7.79 12.17
CA LEU A 38 -1.04 -8.48 10.94
C LEU A 38 -0.54 -9.92 11.15
N PHE A 39 -0.15 -10.28 12.37
CA PHE A 39 0.39 -11.60 12.68
C PHE A 39 -0.58 -12.73 12.27
N GLY A 40 -0.07 -13.67 11.46
CA GLY A 40 -0.84 -14.81 10.96
C GLY A 40 -1.86 -14.49 9.87
N LYS A 41 -1.91 -13.25 9.35
CA LYS A 41 -2.83 -12.84 8.29
C LYS A 41 -2.11 -12.62 6.97
N LYS A 42 -2.64 -13.13 5.85
CA LYS A 42 -2.13 -12.75 4.53
C LYS A 42 -2.32 -11.24 4.33
N VAL A 43 -1.23 -10.54 4.02
CA VAL A 43 -1.24 -9.10 3.75
C VAL A 43 -1.18 -8.87 2.25
N ILE A 44 -2.09 -8.06 1.75
CA ILE A 44 -2.14 -7.62 0.36
C ILE A 44 -2.14 -6.09 0.36
N ALA A 45 -1.26 -5.47 -0.42
CA ALA A 45 -1.20 -4.03 -0.59
C ALA A 45 -1.04 -3.65 -2.06
N TYR A 46 -1.41 -2.41 -2.39
CA TYR A 46 -1.21 -1.87 -3.73
C TYR A 46 0.17 -1.23 -3.82
N ASN A 47 1.01 -1.69 -4.75
CA ASN A 47 2.44 -1.33 -4.79
C ASN A 47 3.18 -1.74 -3.49
N PHE A 48 3.03 -3.01 -3.13
CA PHE A 48 3.47 -3.59 -1.86
C PHE A 48 4.95 -3.31 -1.48
N ASP A 49 5.85 -3.28 -2.46
CA ASP A 49 7.28 -3.03 -2.22
C ASP A 49 7.54 -1.61 -1.71
N PHE A 50 6.71 -0.65 -2.13
CA PHE A 50 6.79 0.71 -1.63
C PHE A 50 6.50 0.73 -0.13
N ASP A 51 5.38 0.13 0.32
CA ASP A 51 4.99 0.09 1.73
C ASP A 51 6.04 -0.63 2.58
N CYS A 52 6.53 -1.78 2.12
CA CYS A 52 7.57 -2.53 2.82
C CYS A 52 8.85 -1.72 3.01
N ARG A 53 9.27 -0.99 1.97
CA ARG A 53 10.44 -0.11 2.05
C ARG A 53 10.19 1.05 3.02
N MET A 54 8.99 1.63 3.04
CA MET A 54 8.64 2.70 4.00
C MET A 54 8.69 2.18 5.44
N VAL A 55 8.12 1.01 5.71
CA VAL A 55 8.21 0.37 7.04
C VAL A 55 9.67 0.12 7.43
N ALA A 56 10.49 -0.45 6.55
CA ALA A 56 11.90 -0.71 6.81
C ALA A 56 12.67 0.58 7.09
N GLN A 57 12.42 1.64 6.31
CA GLN A 57 13.03 2.95 6.51
C GLN A 57 12.61 3.58 7.85
N SER A 58 11.32 3.51 8.21
CA SER A 58 10.83 4.07 9.46
C SER A 58 11.35 3.34 10.70
N LEU A 59 11.80 2.10 10.55
CA LEU A 59 12.40 1.29 11.62
C LEU A 59 13.93 1.37 11.66
N SER A 60 14.58 2.05 10.70
CA SER A 60 16.04 2.07 10.58
C SER A 60 16.74 2.67 11.79
N ASP A 61 16.08 3.60 12.48
CA ASP A 61 16.65 4.36 13.60
C ASP A 61 16.45 3.63 14.95
N PHE A 62 15.86 2.42 14.94
CA PHE A 62 15.46 1.67 16.15
C PHE A 62 16.11 0.27 16.27
N ASP A 63 17.18 -0.01 15.51
CA ASP A 63 17.88 -1.31 15.48
C ASP A 63 16.94 -2.51 15.25
N TYR A 64 15.81 -2.30 14.57
CA TYR A 64 14.87 -3.37 14.31
C TYR A 64 15.48 -4.41 13.36
N PRO A 65 15.43 -5.72 13.68
CA PRO A 65 15.97 -6.74 12.79
C PRO A 65 15.10 -6.82 11.53
N LEU A 66 15.56 -6.26 10.41
CA LEU A 66 14.78 -6.19 9.16
C LEU A 66 14.39 -7.58 8.62
N GLN A 67 15.15 -8.62 8.96
CA GLN A 67 14.76 -10.01 8.69
C GLN A 67 13.42 -10.40 9.33
N ASN A 68 12.99 -9.72 10.39
CA ASN A 68 11.68 -9.92 11.02
C ASN A 68 10.55 -9.27 10.20
N LEU A 69 10.86 -8.48 9.18
CA LEU A 69 9.90 -8.05 8.17
C LEU A 69 9.67 -9.11 7.09
N SER A 70 10.37 -10.26 7.15
CA SER A 70 10.24 -11.36 6.18
C SER A 70 8.79 -11.74 5.88
N TYR A 71 7.90 -11.73 6.88
CA TYR A 71 6.47 -12.02 6.65
C TYR A 71 5.83 -11.08 5.61
N PHE A 72 6.24 -9.82 5.60
CA PHE A 72 5.83 -8.85 4.59
C PHE A 72 6.73 -8.97 3.36
N LEU A 73 8.06 -8.97 3.53
CA LEU A 73 9.03 -8.95 2.43
C LEU A 73 9.05 -10.20 1.53
N LEU A 74 8.27 -11.24 1.83
CA LEU A 74 8.00 -12.33 0.89
C LEU A 74 7.13 -11.79 -0.25
N HIS A 75 7.78 -11.09 -1.17
CA HIS A 75 7.22 -10.62 -2.43
C HIS A 75 7.40 -11.72 -3.48
N ASP A 76 6.30 -12.38 -3.83
CA ASP A 76 6.22 -13.32 -4.96
C ASP A 76 5.23 -12.85 -6.03
N GLY A 77 4.78 -11.59 -5.95
CA GLY A 77 3.72 -11.03 -6.78
C GLY A 77 2.30 -11.35 -6.30
N THR A 78 2.10 -12.30 -5.37
CA THR A 78 0.76 -12.66 -4.86
C THR A 78 0.27 -11.77 -3.71
N ASN A 79 1.18 -10.99 -3.14
CA ASN A 79 0.88 -10.00 -2.08
C ASN A 79 0.72 -8.58 -2.66
N CYS A 80 1.12 -8.35 -3.92
CA CYS A 80 1.01 -7.07 -4.58
C CYS A 80 -0.23 -7.03 -5.48
N ALA A 81 -1.25 -6.29 -5.06
CA ALA A 81 -2.49 -6.14 -5.84
C ALA A 81 -2.23 -5.44 -7.19
N MET A 82 -1.19 -4.62 -7.30
CA MET A 82 -0.83 -3.92 -8.53
C MET A 82 -0.32 -4.87 -9.62
N THR A 83 0.56 -5.82 -9.27
CA THR A 83 1.08 -6.81 -10.22
C THR A 83 -0.02 -7.79 -10.63
N TRP A 84 -0.78 -8.30 -9.64
CA TRP A 84 -1.96 -9.13 -9.89
C TRP A 84 -2.98 -8.47 -10.82
N TYR A 85 -3.24 -7.18 -10.62
CA TYR A 85 -4.17 -6.45 -11.47
C TYR A 85 -3.62 -6.22 -12.89
N ALA A 86 -2.33 -5.98 -13.05
CA ALA A 86 -1.70 -5.85 -14.36
C ALA A 86 -1.86 -7.14 -15.18
N ASP A 87 -1.67 -8.30 -14.54
CA ASP A 87 -1.87 -9.62 -15.15
C ASP A 87 -3.32 -9.88 -15.56
N PHE A 88 -4.28 -9.40 -14.76
CA PHE A 88 -5.70 -9.46 -15.10
C PHE A 88 -6.05 -8.53 -16.28
N TRP A 89 -5.56 -7.28 -16.25
CA TRP A 89 -5.91 -6.25 -17.22
C TRP A 89 -5.24 -6.44 -18.59
N ARG A 90 -4.06 -7.07 -18.61
CA ARG A 90 -3.32 -7.47 -19.81
C ARG A 90 -2.99 -6.35 -20.80
N HIS A 91 -2.87 -5.11 -20.33
CA HIS A 91 -2.41 -4.00 -21.16
C HIS A 91 -0.90 -4.13 -21.40
N PRO A 92 -0.41 -4.32 -22.63
CA PRO A 92 1.01 -4.58 -22.88
C PRO A 92 1.90 -3.40 -22.45
N ASP A 93 3.03 -3.72 -21.81
CA ASP A 93 4.11 -2.74 -21.60
C ASP A 93 5.08 -2.81 -22.79
N THR A 94 5.11 -1.74 -23.60
CA THR A 94 5.97 -1.65 -24.79
C THR A 94 7.43 -1.35 -24.47
N VAL A 95 7.76 -1.00 -23.23
CA VAL A 95 9.10 -0.61 -22.81
C VAL A 95 9.78 -1.76 -22.06
N ASN A 96 9.11 -2.33 -21.07
CA ASN A 96 9.70 -3.33 -20.18
C ASN A 96 9.31 -4.77 -20.53
N GLY A 97 8.38 -4.95 -21.47
CA GLY A 97 7.74 -6.24 -21.73
C GLY A 97 6.75 -6.63 -20.62
N GLY A 98 5.91 -7.62 -20.89
CA GLY A 98 4.84 -8.03 -19.96
C GLY A 98 3.66 -7.06 -19.97
N TYR A 99 3.03 -6.88 -18.80
CA TYR A 99 1.84 -6.05 -18.65
C TYR A 99 2.12 -4.79 -17.83
N ARG A 100 1.64 -3.66 -18.34
CA ARG A 100 1.84 -2.35 -17.75
C ARG A 100 1.05 -2.23 -16.46
N TRP A 101 1.74 -1.89 -15.38
CA TRP A 101 1.12 -1.54 -14.11
C TRP A 101 0.18 -0.35 -14.27
N GLN A 102 -0.96 -0.43 -13.59
CA GLN A 102 -1.94 0.65 -13.53
C GLN A 102 -1.79 1.36 -12.19
N SER A 103 -2.13 2.65 -12.12
CA SER A 103 -2.32 3.29 -10.82
C SER A 103 -3.60 2.76 -10.17
N LEU A 104 -3.70 2.81 -8.85
CA LEU A 104 -4.88 2.34 -8.11
C LEU A 104 -6.17 3.03 -8.60
N THR A 105 -6.11 4.35 -8.80
CA THR A 105 -7.21 5.13 -9.37
C THR A 105 -7.60 4.68 -10.77
N ASN A 106 -6.62 4.43 -11.65
CA ASN A 106 -6.91 3.95 -13.01
C ASN A 106 -7.51 2.54 -12.98
N ALA A 107 -7.00 1.67 -12.13
CA ALA A 107 -7.55 0.32 -11.94
C ALA A 107 -9.01 0.37 -11.46
N CYS A 108 -9.31 1.19 -10.44
CA CYS A 108 -10.67 1.40 -9.96
C CYS A 108 -11.59 1.92 -11.08
N ASN A 109 -11.15 2.95 -11.82
CA ASN A 109 -11.91 3.50 -12.95
C ASN A 109 -12.17 2.47 -14.05
N GLN A 110 -11.15 1.70 -14.45
CA GLN A 110 -11.27 0.64 -15.46
C GLN A 110 -12.26 -0.46 -15.04
N GLN A 111 -12.38 -0.72 -13.74
CA GLN A 111 -13.29 -1.74 -13.21
C GLN A 111 -14.66 -1.20 -12.81
N GLY A 112 -14.90 0.11 -12.92
CA GLY A 112 -16.15 0.74 -12.50
C GLY A 112 -16.36 0.68 -10.97
N VAL A 113 -15.27 0.69 -10.20
CA VAL A 113 -15.31 0.71 -8.74
C VAL A 113 -15.72 2.10 -8.29
N ASP A 114 -16.81 2.19 -7.51
CA ASP A 114 -17.21 3.44 -6.87
C ASP A 114 -16.23 3.80 -5.74
N VAL A 115 -15.69 5.01 -5.83
CA VAL A 115 -14.75 5.60 -4.87
C VAL A 115 -15.19 7.01 -4.44
N SER A 116 -16.42 7.39 -4.79
CA SER A 116 -16.94 8.75 -4.56
C SER A 116 -17.08 9.11 -3.07
N ASP A 117 -17.20 8.11 -2.20
CA ASP A 117 -17.23 8.25 -0.75
C ASP A 117 -15.84 8.30 -0.11
N LEU A 118 -14.77 8.12 -0.89
CA LEU A 118 -13.39 8.04 -0.38
C LEU A 118 -12.60 9.32 -0.68
N SER A 119 -11.97 9.87 0.36
CA SER A 119 -10.98 10.94 0.20
C SER A 119 -9.65 10.34 -0.27
N THR A 120 -9.28 10.58 -1.52
CA THR A 120 -8.02 10.09 -2.11
C THR A 120 -6.78 10.62 -1.37
N HIS A 121 -5.67 9.86 -1.41
CA HIS A 121 -4.38 10.16 -0.73
C HIS A 121 -4.36 10.03 0.80
N ARG A 122 -5.37 9.37 1.36
CA ARG A 122 -5.38 8.88 2.74
C ARG A 122 -5.14 7.37 2.72
N ALA A 123 -4.25 6.88 3.58
CA ALA A 123 -3.92 5.45 3.65
C ALA A 123 -5.17 4.55 3.77
N LEU A 124 -6.15 4.94 4.59
CA LEU A 124 -7.41 4.20 4.73
C LEU A 124 -8.20 4.13 3.42
N ALA A 125 -8.28 5.23 2.68
CA ALA A 125 -8.96 5.27 1.39
C ALA A 125 -8.25 4.38 0.37
N ASP A 126 -6.91 4.40 0.33
CA ASP A 126 -6.13 3.54 -0.57
C ASP A 126 -6.30 2.05 -0.22
N CYS A 127 -6.35 1.70 1.08
CA CYS A 127 -6.69 0.34 1.52
C CYS A 127 -8.10 -0.08 1.06
N GLU A 128 -9.09 0.81 1.21
CA GLU A 128 -10.47 0.51 0.84
C GLU A 128 -10.66 0.41 -0.67
N MET A 129 -10.04 1.30 -1.45
CA MET A 129 -9.97 1.21 -2.92
C MET A 129 -9.35 -0.11 -3.37
N THR A 130 -8.24 -0.52 -2.74
CA THR A 130 -7.57 -1.80 -3.03
C THR A 130 -8.51 -2.98 -2.76
N ARG A 131 -9.19 -2.97 -1.61
CA ARG A 131 -10.17 -4.01 -1.24
C ARG A 131 -11.32 -4.08 -2.25
N ARG A 132 -11.93 -2.94 -2.59
CA ARG A 132 -13.03 -2.87 -3.56
C ARG A 132 -12.61 -3.34 -4.95
N LEU A 133 -11.41 -2.96 -5.41
CA LEU A 133 -10.84 -3.43 -6.67
C LEU A 133 -10.71 -4.95 -6.70
N ILE A 134 -10.15 -5.54 -5.64
CA ILE A 134 -9.99 -7.00 -5.54
C ILE A 134 -11.35 -7.70 -5.66
N HIS A 135 -12.36 -7.24 -4.91
CA HIS A 135 -13.69 -7.82 -4.98
C HIS A 135 -14.33 -7.67 -6.37
N ALA A 136 -14.24 -6.49 -6.99
CA ALA A 136 -14.82 -6.24 -8.30
C ALA A 136 -14.20 -7.14 -9.39
N VAL A 137 -12.89 -7.36 -9.34
CA VAL A 137 -12.19 -8.23 -10.29
C VAL A 137 -12.48 -9.70 -10.02
N ASN A 138 -12.47 -10.16 -8.76
CA ASN A 138 -12.78 -11.55 -8.42
C ASN A 138 -14.20 -11.94 -8.87
N ALA A 139 -15.18 -11.06 -8.67
CA ALA A 139 -16.55 -11.29 -9.15
C ALA A 139 -16.62 -11.49 -10.67
N LYS A 140 -15.75 -10.81 -11.44
CA LYS A 140 -15.66 -11.00 -12.91
C LYS A 140 -14.91 -12.26 -13.31
N ILE A 141 -13.96 -12.72 -12.50
CA ILE A 141 -13.24 -13.98 -12.73
C ILE A 141 -14.16 -15.17 -12.46
N GLU A 142 -14.92 -15.14 -11.37
CA GLU A 142 -15.85 -16.20 -10.97
C GLU A 142 -17.06 -16.33 -11.90
N ALA A 143 -17.44 -15.25 -12.59
CA ALA A 143 -18.55 -15.25 -13.54
C ALA A 143 -18.19 -15.81 -14.93
N ARG A 144 -16.94 -16.26 -15.15
CA ARG A 144 -16.46 -16.86 -16.40
C ARG A 144 -16.43 -18.38 -16.30
#